data_AF-A0A8T4PR19-F1
#
_entry.id   AF-A0A8T4PR19-F1
#
_cell.length_a   1.000
_cell.length_b   1.000
_cell.length_c   1.000
_cell.angle_alpha   90.00
_cell.angle_beta   90.00
_cell.angle_gamma   90.00
#
_symmetry.space_group_name_H-M   'P 1'
#
loop_
_entity.id
_entity.type
_entity.pdbx_description
1 polymer ?
#
loop_
_entity_poly.entity_id
_entity_poly.type
_entity_poly.pdbx_seq_one_letter_code
_entity_poly.pdbx_strand_id
1 'polypeptide(L)'
;MTTEMISLKLEDSFLNNIDTIVKKEGYQSRTEFIRNALREKVEASKLKEAMMEISKLKGASKKETSDEELERIREKAFEEIDKRIR
;
A
#
# COMPACT_ATOMS: atom_id res chain seq x y z
N MET A 1 -16.99 7.48 8.29
CA MET A 1 -16.53 6.07 8.24
C MET A 1 -17.00 5.39 9.50
N THR A 2 -17.66 4.24 9.38
CA THR A 2 -18.05 3.41 10.52
C THR A 2 -16.90 2.49 10.91
N THR A 3 -16.73 2.24 12.20
CA THR A 3 -15.73 1.31 12.73
C THR A 3 -16.44 0.10 13.32
N GLU A 4 -15.98 -1.09 12.96
CA GLU A 4 -16.48 -2.35 13.50
C GLU A 4 -15.49 -2.91 14.52
N MET A 5 -16.01 -3.52 15.59
CA MET A 5 -15.18 -4.22 16.57
C MET A 5 -14.91 -5.66 16.13
N ILE A 6 -13.67 -6.11 16.34
CA ILE A 6 -13.24 -7.49 16.11
C ILE A 6 -12.65 -8.07 17.40
N SER A 7 -12.76 -9.39 17.56
CA SER A 7 -12.08 -10.14 18.63
C SER A 7 -10.96 -10.99 18.03
N LEU A 8 -9.77 -10.95 18.63
CA LEU A 8 -8.59 -11.68 18.18
C LEU A 8 -8.03 -12.47 19.37
N LYS A 9 -7.58 -13.71 19.10
CA LYS A 9 -6.78 -14.49 20.04
C LYS A 9 -5.32 -14.35 19.63
N LEU A 10 -4.49 -13.91 20.57
CA LEU A 10 -3.05 -13.71 20.38
C LEU A 10 -2.32 -14.42 21.51
N GLU A 11 -1.09 -14.85 21.24
CA GLU A 11 -0.22 -15.40 22.28
C GLU A 11 0.09 -14.34 23.35
N ASP A 12 0.14 -14.73 24.62
CA ASP A 12 0.40 -13.81 25.72
C ASP A 12 1.78 -13.13 25.59
N SER A 13 2.79 -13.87 25.14
CA SER A 13 4.13 -13.35 24.84
C SER A 13 4.07 -12.24 23.78
N PHE A 14 3.24 -12.43 22.75
CA PHE A 14 3.07 -11.46 21.69
C PHE A 14 2.30 -10.22 22.17
N LEU A 15 1.29 -10.38 23.03
CA LEU A 15 0.59 -9.26 23.67
C LEU A 15 1.55 -8.41 24.51
N ASN A 16 2.49 -9.02 25.24
CA ASN A 16 3.50 -8.31 26.00
C ASN A 16 4.46 -7.51 25.10
N ASN A 17 4.80 -8.06 23.92
CA ASN A 17 5.58 -7.34 22.92
C ASN A 17 4.82 -6.12 22.38
N ILE A 18 3.52 -6.28 22.09
CA ILE A 18 2.65 -5.16 21.67
C ILE A 18 2.65 -4.07 22.73
N ASP A 19 2.47 -4.41 24.01
CA ASP A 19 2.47 -3.42 25.09
C ASP A 19 3.77 -2.63 25.18
N THR A 20 4.89 -3.33 24.99
CA THR A 20 6.21 -2.72 25.01
C THR A 20 6.34 -1.70 23.89
N ILE A 21 5.90 -2.04 22.68
CA ILE A 21 5.92 -1.15 21.51
C ILE A 21 4.96 0.03 21.70
N VAL A 22 3.72 -0.22 22.14
CA VAL A 22 2.71 0.81 22.41
C VAL A 22 3.28 1.88 23.35
N LYS A 23 3.92 1.46 24.45
CA LYS A 23 4.55 2.38 25.40
C LYS A 23 5.76 3.11 24.79
N LYS A 24 6.63 2.38 24.09
CA LYS A 24 7.87 2.92 23.51
C LYS A 24 7.62 3.97 22.43
N GLU A 25 6.63 3.72 21.58
CA GLU A 25 6.29 4.58 20.44
C GLU A 25 5.21 5.62 20.76
N GLY A 26 4.70 5.63 22.00
CA GLY A 26 3.78 6.66 22.49
C GLY A 26 2.35 6.53 21.97
N TYR A 27 1.91 5.34 21.59
CA TYR A 27 0.52 5.10 21.21
C TYR A 27 -0.41 5.24 22.42
N GLN A 28 -1.62 5.75 22.20
CA GLN A 28 -2.61 5.92 23.26
C GLN A 28 -3.24 4.59 23.68
N SER A 29 -3.30 3.61 22.78
CA SER A 29 -3.90 2.29 23.05
C SER A 29 -3.36 1.19 22.14
N ARG A 30 -3.52 -0.08 22.57
CA ARG A 30 -3.29 -1.25 21.70
C ARG A 30 -4.14 -1.18 20.42
N THR A 31 -5.37 -0.71 20.53
CA THR A 31 -6.30 -0.62 19.40
C THR A 31 -5.79 0.35 18.33
N GLU A 32 -5.24 1.49 18.74
CA GLU A 32 -4.64 2.45 17.81
C GLU A 32 -3.43 1.84 17.08
N PHE A 33 -2.51 1.24 17.84
CA PHE A 33 -1.34 0.58 17.29
C PHE A 33 -1.73 -0.53 16.30
N ILE A 34 -2.62 -1.44 16.69
CA ILE A 34 -3.06 -2.56 15.84
C ILE A 34 -3.75 -2.03 14.59
N ARG A 35 -4.59 -0.99 14.70
CA ARG A 35 -5.28 -0.39 13.55
C ARG A 35 -4.28 0.20 12.55
N ASN A 36 -3.26 0.92 13.03
CA ASN A 36 -2.24 1.51 12.17
C ASN A 36 -1.40 0.42 11.50
N ALA A 37 -0.93 -0.56 12.26
CA ALA A 37 -0.16 -1.69 11.73
C ALA A 37 -0.94 -2.48 10.66
N LEU A 38 -2.24 -2.73 10.88
CA LEU A 38 -3.10 -3.39 9.89
C LEU A 38 -3.27 -2.53 8.63
N ARG A 39 -3.47 -1.21 8.78
CA ARG A 39 -3.58 -0.29 7.63
C ARG A 39 -2.32 -0.31 6.79
N GLU A 40 -1.16 -0.15 7.42
CA GLU A 40 0.13 -0.19 6.74
C GLU A 40 0.34 -1.51 6.00
N LYS A 41 -0.02 -2.63 6.63
CA LYS A 41 0.12 -3.95 6.01
C LYS A 41 -0.81 -4.12 4.80
N VAL A 42 -2.04 -3.63 4.88
CA VAL A 42 -3.01 -3.66 3.76
C VAL A 42 -2.49 -2.83 2.60
N GLU A 43 -2.05 -1.59 2.84
CA GLU A 43 -1.53 -0.72 1.78
C GLU A 43 -0.24 -1.27 1.16
N ALA A 44 0.66 -1.82 1.97
CA ALA A 44 1.85 -2.49 1.47
C ALA A 44 1.51 -3.72 0.59
N SER A 45 0.45 -4.45 0.93
CA SER A 45 0.00 -5.60 0.15
C SER A 45 -0.58 -5.17 -1.20
N LYS A 46 -1.42 -4.14 -1.22
CA LYS A 46 -1.95 -3.55 -2.46
C LYS A 46 -0.83 -3.03 -3.36
N LEU A 47 0.13 -2.32 -2.80
CA LEU A 47 1.28 -1.82 -3.55
C LEU A 47 2.09 -2.99 -4.16
N LYS A 48 2.32 -4.04 -3.38
CA LYS A 48 3.04 -5.23 -3.87
C LYS A 48 2.30 -5.90 -5.04
N GLU A 49 0.99 -6.01 -4.98
CA GLU A 49 0.16 -6.53 -6.07
C GLU A 49 0.25 -5.65 -7.32
N ALA A 50 0.06 -4.34 -7.18
CA ALA A 50 0.21 -3.40 -8.28
C ALA A 50 1.61 -3.46 -8.93
N MET A 51 2.66 -3.56 -8.12
CA MET A 51 4.02 -3.72 -8.62
C MET A 51 4.23 -5.04 -9.36
N MET A 52 3.60 -6.13 -8.93
CA MET A 52 3.62 -7.41 -9.63
C MET A 52 2.86 -7.36 -10.96
N GLU A 53 1.82 -6.54 -11.08
CA GLU A 53 1.14 -6.31 -12.36
C GLU A 53 2.00 -5.47 -13.30
N ILE A 54 2.60 -4.38 -12.80
CA ILE A 54 3.51 -3.52 -13.57
C ILE A 54 4.74 -4.32 -14.03
N SER A 55 5.28 -5.21 -13.21
CA SER A 55 6.46 -6.00 -13.57
C SER A 55 6.19 -6.95 -14.76
N LYS A 56 4.96 -7.44 -14.95
CA LYS A 56 4.56 -8.21 -16.14
C LYS A 56 4.63 -7.38 -17.42
N LEU A 57 4.45 -6.06 -17.31
CA LEU A 57 4.54 -5.13 -18.43
C LEU A 57 5.99 -4.70 -18.70
N LYS A 58 6.88 -4.82 -17.70
CA LYS A 58 8.29 -4.45 -17.82
C LYS A 58 9.01 -5.39 -18.81
N GLY A 59 9.47 -4.82 -19.92
CA GLY A 59 10.11 -5.58 -21.01
C GLY A 59 9.12 -6.19 -22.03
N ALA A 60 7.81 -5.97 -21.87
CA ALA A 60 6.84 -6.36 -22.89
C ALA A 60 7.01 -5.55 -24.19
N SER A 61 7.48 -4.30 -24.08
CA SER A 61 7.85 -3.50 -25.26
C SER A 61 9.29 -3.81 -25.66
N LYS A 62 9.47 -4.34 -26.87
CA LYS A 62 10.77 -4.51 -27.52
C LYS A 62 11.20 -3.27 -28.32
N LYS A 63 10.39 -2.20 -28.31
CA LYS A 63 10.63 -0.99 -29.08
C LYS A 63 11.58 -0.08 -28.31
N GLU A 64 12.73 0.22 -28.88
CA GLU A 64 13.56 1.33 -28.42
C GLU A 64 12.76 2.63 -28.59
N THR A 65 12.56 3.33 -27.49
CA THR A 65 11.75 4.56 -27.46
C THR A 65 12.69 5.68 -27.01
N SER A 66 12.79 6.74 -27.80
CA SER A 66 13.59 7.91 -27.42
C SER A 66 12.91 8.68 -26.29
N ASP A 67 13.67 9.49 -25.56
CA ASP A 67 13.13 10.28 -24.44
C ASP A 67 11.97 11.18 -24.88
N GLU A 68 12.06 11.81 -26.06
CA GLU A 68 10.99 12.65 -26.63
C GLU A 68 9.71 11.86 -26.99
N GLU A 69 9.85 10.60 -27.40
CA GLU A 69 8.71 9.74 -27.70
C GLU A 69 8.08 9.20 -26.41
N LEU A 70 8.91 8.95 -25.40
CA LEU A 70 8.49 8.49 -24.07
C LEU A 70 7.72 9.60 -23.32
N GLU A 71 8.16 10.86 -23.43
CA GLU A 71 7.46 12.05 -22.92
C GLU A 71 6.05 12.16 -23.53
N ARG A 72 5.95 12.05 -24.87
CA ARG A 72 4.68 12.09 -25.60
C ARG A 72 3.74 10.94 -25.23
N ILE A 73 4.27 9.73 -25.03
CA ILE A 73 3.48 8.58 -24.58
C ILE A 73 2.94 8.81 -23.16
N ARG A 74 3.75 9.38 -22.26
CA ARG A 74 3.30 9.71 -20.89
C ARG A 74 2.18 10.72 -20.90
N GLU A 75 2.31 11.84 -21.62
CA GLU A 75 1.27 12.88 -21.70
C GLU A 75 -0.06 12.29 -22.16
N LYS A 76 -0.06 11.52 -23.26
CA LYS A 76 -1.28 10.85 -23.75
C LYS A 76 -1.86 9.86 -22.74
N ALA A 77 -1.02 9.06 -22.10
CA ALA A 77 -1.48 8.11 -21.08
C ALA A 77 -2.13 8.83 -19.89
N PHE A 78 -1.55 9.95 -19.43
CA PHE A 78 -2.14 10.76 -18.36
C PHE A 78 -3.46 11.41 -18.78
N GLU A 79 -3.56 11.95 -20.01
CA GLU A 79 -4.84 12.48 -20.52
C GLU A 79 -5.95 11.42 -20.57
N GLU A 80 -5.63 10.20 -21.01
CA GLU A 80 -6.59 9.10 -21.05
C GLU A 80 -7.03 8.66 -19.64
N ILE A 81 -6.11 8.65 -18.67
CA ILE A 81 -6.42 8.33 -17.28
C ILE A 81 -7.31 9.42 -16.67
N ASP A 82 -7.01 10.71 -16.87
CA ASP A 82 -7.80 11.82 -16.32
C ASP A 82 -9.24 11.81 -16.89
N LYS A 83 -9.40 11.49 -18.18
CA LYS A 83 -10.72 11.27 -18.81
C LYS A 83 -11.51 10.10 -18.23
N ARG A 84 -10.84 9.13 -17.63
CA ARG A 84 -11.46 7.91 -17.07
C ARG A 84 -11.84 8.06 -15.60
N ILE A 85 -11.21 9.00 -14.91
CA ILE A 85 -11.42 9.29 -13.48
C ILE A 85 -12.46 10.41 -13.28
N ARG A 86 -12.61 11.32 -14.25
CA ARG A 86 -13.70 12.31 -14.31
C ARG A 86 -15.01 11.69 -14.80
#